data_AF-A0A5N5RKH9-F1
#
_entry.id   AF-A0A5N5RKH9-F1
#
_cell.length_a   1.000
_cell.length_b   1.000
_cell.length_c   1.000
_cell.angle_alpha   90.00
_cell.angle_beta   90.00
_cell.angle_gamma   90.00
#
_symmetry.space_group_name_H-M   'P 1'
#
loop_
_entity.id
_entity.type
_entity.pdbx_description
1 polymer ?
#
loop_
_entity_poly.entity_id
_entity_poly.type
_entity_poly.pdbx_seq_one_letter_code
_entity_poly.pdbx_strand_id
1 'polypeptide(L)'
;MGRTKRIARAVAAVIAAMVCAATLSGCGSFTMTCEEYGQKDSGGQASAIMRMISAHGYDWSSSESGTISVMGQVDTYCGIGWGSGATKNMDQRIENAIDWDAVGE
;
A
#
# COMPACT_ATOMS: atom_id res chain seq x y z
N MET A 1 46.88 24.00 33.39
CA MET A 1 45.64 24.63 33.91
C MET A 1 45.40 25.93 33.15
N GLY A 2 44.32 26.03 32.37
CA GLY A 2 44.05 27.20 31.51
C GLY A 2 42.64 27.20 30.92
N ARG A 3 41.65 27.39 31.81
CA ARG A 3 40.26 27.86 31.64
C ARG A 3 39.61 27.85 30.24
N THR A 4 38.69 26.91 30.10
CA THR A 4 37.29 27.03 29.66
C THR A 4 36.76 28.44 29.36
N LYS A 5 35.95 28.52 28.27
CA LYS A 5 34.99 29.58 27.84
C LYS A 5 35.38 30.34 26.58
N ARG A 6 35.15 29.71 25.42
CA ARG A 6 34.67 30.38 24.21
C ARG A 6 33.56 29.54 23.58
N ILE A 7 32.48 29.42 24.35
CA ILE A 7 31.16 29.06 23.84
C ILE A 7 30.61 30.33 23.18
N ALA A 8 29.91 30.16 22.06
CA ALA A 8 29.23 31.17 21.23
C ALA A 8 30.00 31.62 19.99
N ARG A 9 29.34 31.44 18.83
CA ARG A 9 29.67 31.87 17.46
C ARG A 9 30.35 30.83 16.58
N ALA A 10 29.58 29.82 16.19
CA ALA A 10 29.65 29.24 14.84
C ALA A 10 28.36 28.45 14.56
N VAL A 11 27.22 29.14 14.64
CA VAL A 11 25.99 28.71 13.97
C VAL A 11 26.07 29.23 12.54
N ALA A 12 25.58 28.44 11.58
CA ALA A 12 25.39 28.74 10.16
C ALA A 12 26.53 28.31 9.23
N ALA A 13 26.49 27.04 8.78
CA ALA A 13 26.78 26.64 7.40
C ALA A 13 26.77 25.11 7.21
N VAL A 14 25.63 24.43 7.36
CA VAL A 14 25.37 23.14 6.68
C VAL A 14 23.86 23.00 6.44
N ILE A 15 23.30 23.83 5.56
CA ILE A 15 22.02 23.56 4.89
C ILE A 15 22.32 23.52 3.40
N ALA A 16 22.48 22.32 2.85
CA ALA A 16 22.24 22.00 1.45
C ALA A 16 22.51 20.50 1.26
N ALA A 17 21.63 19.81 0.54
CA ALA A 17 21.73 18.41 0.10
C ALA A 17 21.05 17.32 0.95
N MET A 18 19.75 17.46 1.24
CA MET A 18 18.82 16.30 1.29
C MET A 18 17.42 16.69 0.79
N VAL A 19 17.34 17.34 -0.37
CA VAL A 19 16.07 17.59 -1.08
C VAL A 19 16.24 17.03 -2.49
N CYS A 20 16.19 15.72 -2.64
CA CYS A 20 16.09 15.01 -3.93
C CYS A 20 15.68 13.55 -3.67
N ALA A 21 14.39 13.30 -3.44
CA ALA A 21 13.67 12.05 -3.78
C ALA A 21 12.26 12.06 -3.15
N ALA A 22 11.39 12.97 -3.59
CA ALA A 22 9.96 12.87 -3.29
C ALA A 22 9.10 13.06 -4.55
N THR A 23 9.67 12.75 -5.72
CA THR A 23 8.96 12.71 -7.01
C THR A 23 8.76 11.26 -7.44
N LEU A 24 8.01 10.50 -6.65
CA LEU A 24 7.27 9.31 -7.09
C LEU A 24 5.83 9.45 -6.60
N SER A 25 5.21 10.58 -6.93
CA SER A 25 3.78 10.84 -6.73
C SER A 25 2.97 10.00 -7.74
N GLY A 26 2.99 8.67 -7.57
CA GLY A 26 2.30 7.74 -8.48
C GLY A 26 2.60 6.26 -8.29
N CYS A 27 3.51 5.86 -7.39
CA CYS A 27 3.79 4.46 -7.08
C CYS A 27 3.63 4.24 -5.56
N GLY A 28 2.41 4.38 -5.08
CA GLY A 28 2.09 4.06 -3.69
C GLY A 28 1.97 2.55 -3.54
N SER A 29 2.98 1.89 -2.98
CA SER A 29 2.91 0.45 -2.68
C SER A 29 1.68 0.17 -1.82
N PHE A 30 0.81 -0.72 -2.28
CA PHE A 30 -0.41 -1.07 -1.58
C PHE A 30 -0.12 -2.15 -0.53
N THR A 31 -0.06 -1.81 0.76
CA THR A 31 0.48 -2.70 1.80
C THR A 31 -0.54 -3.44 2.66
N MET A 32 -1.82 -3.49 2.27
CA MET A 32 -2.86 -4.08 3.10
C MET A 32 -2.74 -5.60 3.19
N THR A 33 -2.84 -6.13 4.40
CA THR A 33 -2.83 -7.57 4.69
C THR A 33 -4.22 -8.20 4.59
N CYS A 34 -4.29 -9.54 4.49
CA CYS A 34 -5.55 -10.28 4.53
C CYS A 34 -6.32 -10.04 5.83
N GLU A 35 -5.64 -9.95 6.98
CA GLU A 35 -6.30 -9.64 8.25
C GLU A 35 -6.98 -8.27 8.20
N GLU A 36 -6.25 -7.23 7.80
CA GLU A 36 -6.78 -5.86 7.70
C GLU A 36 -7.91 -5.73 6.66
N TYR A 37 -7.83 -6.49 5.57
CA TYR A 37 -8.86 -6.54 4.53
C TYR A 37 -10.11 -7.29 5.02
N GLY A 38 -9.95 -8.40 5.72
CA GLY A 38 -11.06 -9.19 6.27
C GLY A 38 -11.83 -8.50 7.41
N GLN A 39 -11.25 -7.48 8.04
CA GLN A 39 -11.92 -6.65 9.03
C GLN A 39 -12.80 -5.54 8.40
N LYS A 40 -12.74 -5.33 7.09
CA LYS A 40 -13.56 -4.33 6.40
C LYS A 40 -14.95 -4.88 6.08
N ASP A 41 -15.93 -3.98 6.08
CA ASP A 41 -17.22 -4.26 5.45
C ASP A 41 -17.09 -4.35 3.93
N SER A 42 -18.13 -4.84 3.25
CA SER A 42 -18.11 -5.05 1.81
C SER A 42 -17.81 -3.78 0.99
N GLY A 43 -18.21 -2.59 1.46
CA GLY A 43 -17.88 -1.33 0.79
C GLY A 43 -16.40 -0.94 0.98
N GLY A 44 -15.87 -1.16 2.19
CA GLY A 44 -14.46 -0.98 2.49
C GLY A 44 -13.55 -1.94 1.72
N GLN A 45 -13.99 -3.19 1.54
CA GLN A 45 -13.29 -4.20 0.75
C GLN A 45 -13.22 -3.79 -0.73
N ALA A 46 -14.37 -3.46 -1.35
CA ALA A 46 -14.40 -3.00 -2.73
C ALA A 46 -13.49 -1.77 -2.97
N SER A 47 -13.52 -0.80 -2.05
CA SER A 47 -12.66 0.38 -2.11
C SER A 47 -11.17 0.04 -2.01
N ALA A 48 -10.80 -0.93 -1.17
CA ALA A 48 -9.43 -1.40 -1.04
C ALA A 48 -8.94 -2.08 -2.33
N ILE A 49 -9.77 -2.91 -2.94
CA ILE A 49 -9.49 -3.57 -4.22
C ILE A 49 -9.30 -2.54 -5.34
N MET A 50 -10.20 -1.56 -5.48
CA MET A 50 -10.06 -0.49 -6.49
C MET A 50 -8.75 0.28 -6.32
N ARG A 51 -8.39 0.60 -5.06
CA ARG A 51 -7.14 1.29 -4.76
C ARG A 51 -5.91 0.43 -5.06
N MET A 52 -5.98 -0.88 -4.81
CA MET A 52 -4.92 -1.83 -5.17
C MET A 52 -4.74 -1.91 -6.68
N ILE A 53 -5.82 -2.11 -7.44
CA ILE A 53 -5.80 -2.15 -8.92
C ILE A 53 -5.19 -0.85 -9.47
N SER A 54 -5.63 0.31 -8.96
CA SER A 54 -5.11 1.61 -9.37
C SER A 54 -3.62 1.79 -9.02
N ALA A 55 -3.15 1.25 -7.90
CA ALA A 55 -1.73 1.28 -7.52
C ALA A 55 -0.84 0.48 -8.49
N HIS A 56 -1.40 -0.51 -9.18
CA HIS A 56 -0.73 -1.26 -10.25
C HIS A 56 -0.88 -0.62 -11.64
N GLY A 57 -1.46 0.58 -11.74
CA GLY A 57 -1.56 1.33 -13.00
C GLY A 57 -2.76 0.96 -13.88
N TYR A 58 -3.64 0.09 -13.39
CA TYR A 58 -4.85 -0.32 -14.12
C TYR A 58 -6.02 0.61 -13.81
N ASP A 59 -6.76 1.01 -14.85
CA ASP A 59 -7.97 1.83 -14.71
C ASP A 59 -9.21 0.95 -14.50
N TRP A 60 -9.65 0.87 -13.24
CA TRP A 60 -10.82 0.10 -12.83
C TRP A 60 -12.14 0.67 -13.38
N SER A 61 -12.18 1.95 -13.81
CA SER A 61 -13.39 2.57 -14.35
C SER A 61 -13.84 1.97 -15.68
N SER A 62 -12.95 1.21 -16.32
CA SER A 62 -13.18 0.57 -17.62
C SER A 62 -13.70 -0.87 -17.52
N SER A 63 -13.72 -1.51 -16.35
CA SER A 63 -14.19 -2.90 -16.19
C SER A 63 -14.65 -3.23 -14.76
N GLU A 64 -15.94 -3.01 -14.49
CA GLU A 64 -16.61 -3.43 -13.24
C GLU A 64 -16.48 -4.95 -13.00
N SER A 65 -16.47 -5.74 -14.09
CA SER A 65 -16.21 -7.18 -14.08
C SER A 65 -14.79 -7.54 -13.61
N GLY A 66 -13.79 -6.71 -13.91
CA GLY A 66 -12.40 -6.91 -13.49
C GLY A 66 -12.23 -6.74 -11.98
N THR A 67 -12.90 -5.74 -11.40
CA THR A 67 -12.89 -5.50 -9.95
C THR A 67 -13.50 -6.67 -9.19
N ILE A 68 -14.63 -7.21 -9.67
CA ILE A 68 -15.28 -8.39 -9.06
C ILE A 68 -14.38 -9.63 -9.13
N SER A 69 -13.71 -9.85 -10.26
CA SER A 69 -12.78 -10.97 -10.42
C SER A 69 -11.60 -10.90 -9.45
N VAL A 70 -10.98 -9.71 -9.32
CA VAL A 70 -9.88 -9.47 -8.38
C VAL A 70 -10.36 -9.67 -6.93
N MET A 71 -11.54 -9.15 -6.59
CA MET A 71 -12.13 -9.35 -5.27
C MET A 71 -12.32 -10.83 -4.94
N GLY A 72 -12.86 -11.63 -5.87
CA GLY A 72 -13.03 -13.08 -5.65
C GLY A 72 -11.72 -13.84 -5.47
N GLN A 73 -10.66 -13.44 -6.18
CA GLN A 73 -9.32 -14.01 -6.00
C GLN A 73 -8.72 -13.66 -4.64
N VAL A 74 -8.82 -12.40 -4.22
CA VAL A 74 -8.39 -11.94 -2.89
C VAL A 74 -9.17 -12.65 -1.79
N ASP A 75 -10.50 -12.73 -1.90
CA ASP A 75 -11.34 -13.40 -0.90
C ASP A 75 -10.96 -14.88 -0.77
N THR A 76 -10.73 -15.57 -1.90
CA THR A 76 -10.27 -16.97 -1.91
C THR A 76 -8.90 -17.12 -1.26
N TYR A 77 -7.96 -16.23 -1.60
CA TYR A 77 -6.60 -16.22 -1.06
C TYR A 77 -6.59 -15.96 0.45
N CYS A 78 -7.38 -15.00 0.92
CA CYS A 78 -7.51 -14.66 2.34
C CYS A 78 -8.45 -15.61 3.11
N GLY A 79 -9.15 -16.53 2.42
CA GLY A 79 -10.11 -17.44 3.03
C GLY A 79 -11.32 -16.71 3.62
N ILE A 80 -11.78 -15.64 2.99
CA ILE A 80 -12.94 -14.87 3.40
C ILE A 80 -14.21 -15.56 2.89
N GLY A 81 -15.14 -15.81 3.81
CA GLY A 81 -16.46 -16.38 3.53
C GLY A 81 -17.57 -15.37 3.84
N TRP A 82 -18.82 -15.73 3.53
CA TRP A 82 -19.97 -14.86 3.78
C TRP A 82 -20.06 -14.44 5.26
N GLY A 83 -19.82 -13.15 5.52
CA GLY A 83 -19.88 -12.56 6.87
C GLY A 83 -18.74 -12.97 7.80
N SER A 84 -17.64 -13.53 7.28
CA SER A 84 -16.48 -13.97 8.07
C SER A 84 -15.25 -13.13 7.72
N GLY A 85 -14.40 -12.87 8.71
CA GLY A 85 -13.08 -12.27 8.48
C GLY A 85 -12.13 -13.22 7.72
N ALA A 86 -10.91 -12.78 7.47
CA ALA A 86 -9.88 -13.60 6.84
C ALA A 86 -9.51 -14.81 7.73
N THR A 87 -9.34 -15.97 7.10
CA THR A 87 -8.98 -17.23 7.77
C THR A 87 -7.69 -17.84 7.25
N LYS A 88 -7.14 -17.30 6.15
CA LYS A 88 -5.90 -17.73 5.52
C LYS A 88 -5.00 -16.53 5.26
N ASN A 89 -3.69 -16.77 5.20
CA ASN A 89 -2.70 -15.80 4.76
C ASN A 89 -2.78 -14.45 5.51
N MET A 90 -3.14 -14.47 6.80
CA MET A 90 -3.52 -13.29 7.59
C MET A 90 -2.49 -12.15 7.50
N ASP A 91 -1.20 -12.47 7.64
CA ASP A 91 -0.09 -11.50 7.58
C ASP A 91 0.41 -11.21 6.16
N GLN A 92 -0.15 -11.86 5.14
CA GLN A 92 0.26 -11.67 3.75
C GLN A 92 -0.50 -10.51 3.11
N ARG A 93 0.17 -9.80 2.22
CA ARG A 93 -0.43 -8.71 1.46
C ARG A 93 -1.47 -9.26 0.47
N ILE A 94 -2.61 -8.59 0.37
CA ILE A 94 -3.68 -9.03 -0.54
C ILE A 94 -3.30 -8.90 -2.02
N GLU A 95 -2.31 -8.06 -2.36
CA GLU A 95 -1.78 -7.93 -3.72
C GLU A 95 -1.15 -9.22 -4.23
N ASN A 96 -0.67 -10.09 -3.34
CA ASN A 96 -0.08 -11.38 -3.68
C ASN A 96 -1.12 -12.41 -4.18
N ALA A 97 -2.41 -12.11 -4.04
CA ALA A 97 -3.48 -12.96 -4.55
C ALA A 97 -3.60 -12.91 -6.08
N ILE A 98 -3.03 -11.89 -6.71
CA ILE A 98 -3.16 -11.61 -8.13
C ILE A 98 -1.80 -11.70 -8.81
N ASP A 99 -1.77 -12.42 -9.92
CA ASP A 99 -0.66 -12.34 -10.86
C ASP A 99 -0.84 -11.10 -11.74
N TRP A 100 -0.21 -9.99 -11.34
CA TRP A 100 -0.36 -8.70 -12.02
C TRP A 100 0.29 -8.66 -13.39
N ASP A 101 1.27 -9.53 -13.67
CA ASP A 101 1.89 -9.66 -14.98
C ASP A 101 0.89 -10.27 -15.98
N ALA A 102 0.07 -11.21 -15.53
CA ALA A 102 -0.97 -11.83 -16.35
C ALA A 102 -2.22 -10.95 -16.58
N VAL A 103 -2.42 -9.89 -15.80
CA VAL A 103 -3.58 -8.98 -15.90
C VAL A 103 -3.38 -7.88 -16.95
N GLY A 104 -2.13 -7.58 -17.31
CA GLY A 104 -1.78 -6.47 -18.21
C GLY A 104 -1.42 -6.86 -19.64
N GLU A 105 -1.42 -8.15 -19.98
CA GLU A 105 -1.31 -8.67 -21.35
C GLU A 105 -2.68 -8.81 -22.02
#